data_AF-A0A2G2Z8H7-F1
#
_entry.id   AF-A0A2G2Z8H7-F1
#
_cell.length_a   1.000
_cell.length_b   1.000
_cell.length_c   1.000
_cell.angle_alpha   90.00
_cell.angle_beta   90.00
_cell.angle_gamma   90.00
#
_symmetry.space_group_name_H-M   'P 1'
#
loop_
_entity.id
_entity.type
_entity.pdbx_description
1 polymer ?
#
loop_
_entity_poly.entity_id
_entity_poly.type
_entity_poly.pdbx_seq_one_letter_code
_entity_poly.pdbx_strand_id
1 'polypeptide(L)'
;MIPFFLLVLQIYRCTWRRNPSSSLANDCITAMAEGLNSMLYNHFLVLLWLNGDQTYLNGTDMTADSEWETFQSVITRIFKESDHTSEKLSDSVSCSSWEFLINSRYHKQYNKSYPITGFSEISIDRQGLYSPVSSMGTSETAGNSLYTELVAETLDTLHTVYESLKLDNLRKRDLGLLVVLLCDIAAFLREDCYLDHYIRDFPCLSKGHEVSLTSSSKRIPPSLFRWLESCLKHGCSSASISHLPSLIFRDGSSVVNWGRKIVSFYSLLCGAELLGKRLSSGVSCAVASGSYNTPEELTVLSMVGERVGLQQLDLLPAGVSLPLRDALDKCRDSPPMDWPAAAYVLLGREDLAFSCLAYSRKSVELESHLSVNMTCMSTPYMLNLHPVTILSSISDTIQSGDNKLEDVDSVAGYVADGMEHIFNSGIQLRYGRDLRLNEMLRALFSAAEEPFRHSLG
;
A
#
# COMPACT_ATOMS: atom_id res chain seq x y z
N MET A 1 -63.22 -27.00 -10.70
CA MET A 1 -61.83 -26.56 -10.92
C MET A 1 -61.58 -25.36 -10.02
N ILE A 2 -60.79 -25.53 -8.97
CA ILE A 2 -60.39 -24.45 -8.05
C ILE A 2 -59.14 -23.81 -8.66
N PRO A 3 -59.07 -22.48 -8.89
CA PRO A 3 -57.87 -21.87 -9.43
C PRO A 3 -56.81 -21.82 -8.32
N PHE A 4 -55.68 -22.49 -8.56
CA PHE A 4 -54.46 -22.35 -7.77
C PHE A 4 -53.94 -20.93 -7.97
N PHE A 5 -54.05 -20.07 -6.95
CA PHE A 5 -53.29 -18.82 -6.90
C PHE A 5 -51.84 -19.15 -6.61
N LEU A 6 -50.98 -19.05 -7.64
CA LEU A 6 -49.53 -19.08 -7.46
C LEU A 6 -49.11 -17.77 -6.78
N LEU A 7 -48.83 -17.82 -5.49
CA LEU A 7 -48.28 -16.70 -4.72
C LEU A 7 -46.81 -16.54 -5.14
N VAL A 8 -46.52 -15.60 -6.04
CA VAL A 8 -45.15 -15.25 -6.42
C VAL A 8 -44.54 -14.45 -5.26
N LEU A 9 -43.72 -15.11 -4.44
CA LEU A 9 -42.91 -14.44 -3.43
C LEU A 9 -41.78 -13.68 -4.11
N GLN A 10 -41.83 -12.35 -4.03
CA GLN A 10 -40.78 -11.48 -4.55
C GLN A 10 -39.69 -11.33 -3.48
N ILE A 11 -38.54 -11.96 -3.71
CA ILE A 11 -37.38 -11.88 -2.81
C ILE A 11 -36.51 -10.71 -3.27
N TYR A 12 -36.37 -9.69 -2.41
CA TYR A 12 -35.46 -8.58 -2.62
C TYR A 12 -34.10 -8.89 -2.00
N ARG A 13 -33.03 -8.75 -2.79
CA ARG A 13 -31.66 -8.75 -2.27
C ARG A 13 -31.26 -7.32 -1.96
N CYS A 14 -31.17 -7.01 -0.68
CA CYS A 14 -30.65 -5.73 -0.21
C CYS A 14 -29.17 -5.87 0.10
N THR A 15 -28.34 -5.00 -0.47
CA THR A 15 -26.91 -4.89 -0.11
C THR A 15 -26.74 -3.69 0.81
N TRP A 16 -26.41 -3.93 2.07
CA TRP A 16 -26.07 -2.86 3.00
C TRP A 16 -24.59 -2.50 2.83
N ARG A 17 -24.31 -1.29 2.33
CA ARG A 17 -22.95 -0.74 2.35
C ARG A 17 -22.67 -0.15 3.73
N ARG A 18 -21.76 -0.78 4.48
CA ARG A 18 -21.36 -0.34 5.82
C ARG A 18 -20.29 0.76 5.80
N ASN A 19 -19.50 0.80 4.71
CA ASN A 19 -18.35 1.67 4.56
C ASN A 19 -18.45 2.47 3.24
N PRO A 20 -17.88 3.69 3.19
CA PRO A 20 -17.79 4.45 1.94
C PRO A 20 -16.92 3.72 0.91
N SER A 21 -17.19 3.95 -0.38
CA SER A 21 -16.38 3.45 -1.49
C SER A 21 -15.06 4.20 -1.66
N SER A 22 -14.97 5.44 -1.19
CA SER A 22 -13.73 6.20 -1.10
C SER A 22 -12.81 5.62 -0.02
N SER A 23 -11.63 5.15 -0.44
CA SER A 23 -10.59 4.64 0.47
C SER A 23 -10.16 5.70 1.48
N LEU A 24 -9.94 6.93 1.04
CA LEU A 24 -9.54 8.03 1.91
C LEU A 24 -10.62 8.36 2.95
N ALA A 25 -11.88 8.47 2.55
CA ALA A 25 -12.97 8.74 3.50
C ALA A 25 -13.13 7.59 4.50
N ASN A 26 -13.02 6.34 4.04
CA ASN A 26 -13.07 5.16 4.89
C ASN A 26 -11.92 5.17 5.92
N ASP A 27 -10.71 5.49 5.49
CA ASP A 27 -9.53 5.55 6.37
C ASP A 27 -9.66 6.66 7.40
N CYS A 28 -10.16 7.83 7.01
CA CYS A 28 -10.40 8.94 7.93
C CYS A 28 -11.46 8.57 8.98
N ILE A 29 -12.60 7.99 8.57
CA ILE A 29 -13.66 7.55 9.49
C ILE A 29 -13.15 6.44 10.42
N THR A 30 -12.37 5.49 9.88
CA THR A 30 -11.81 4.38 10.66
C THR A 30 -10.76 4.89 11.65
N ALA A 31 -9.91 5.84 11.25
CA ALA A 31 -8.96 6.48 12.16
C ALA A 31 -9.66 7.29 13.26
N MET A 32 -10.77 7.97 12.94
CA MET A 32 -11.59 8.63 13.94
C MET A 32 -12.25 7.62 14.89
N ALA A 33 -12.71 6.47 14.41
CA ALA A 33 -13.27 5.39 15.23
C ALA A 33 -12.22 4.77 16.17
N GLU A 34 -10.99 4.60 15.68
CA GLU A 34 -9.87 4.04 16.41
C GLU A 34 -9.16 5.07 17.31
N GLY A 35 -9.37 6.36 17.08
CA GLY A 35 -8.58 7.44 17.69
C GLY A 35 -9.33 8.32 18.68
N LEU A 36 -10.58 8.67 18.38
CA LEU A 36 -11.39 9.55 19.21
C LEU A 36 -11.87 8.86 20.49
N ASN A 37 -12.17 9.66 21.51
CA ASN A 37 -12.95 9.20 22.65
C ASN A 37 -14.33 8.66 22.19
N SER A 38 -14.83 7.59 22.81
CA SER A 38 -16.11 6.95 22.44
C SER A 38 -17.31 7.91 22.48
N MET A 39 -17.31 8.88 23.41
CA MET A 39 -18.34 9.92 23.48
C MET A 39 -18.26 10.87 22.27
N LEU A 40 -17.06 11.33 21.94
CA LEU A 40 -16.79 12.23 20.83
C LEU A 40 -17.06 11.56 19.48
N TYR A 41 -16.69 10.27 19.35
CA TYR A 41 -16.96 9.47 18.17
C TYR A 41 -18.47 9.25 17.94
N ASN A 42 -19.23 8.97 19.00
CA ASN A 42 -20.69 8.86 18.88
C ASN A 42 -21.33 10.19 18.47
N HIS A 43 -20.83 11.31 19.00
CA HIS A 43 -21.27 12.63 18.60
C HIS A 43 -20.93 12.91 17.11
N PHE A 44 -19.73 12.55 16.68
CA PHE A 44 -19.33 12.61 15.27
C PHE A 44 -20.23 11.75 14.38
N LEU A 45 -20.55 10.51 14.77
CA LEU A 45 -21.45 9.64 14.01
C LEU A 45 -22.85 10.25 13.90
N VAL A 46 -23.37 10.81 14.98
CA VAL A 46 -24.64 11.54 14.96
C VAL A 46 -24.58 12.65 13.90
N LEU A 47 -23.51 13.46 13.85
CA LEU A 47 -23.36 14.53 12.87
C LEU A 47 -23.16 14.03 11.43
N LEU A 48 -22.50 12.89 11.26
CA LEU A 48 -22.28 12.24 9.97
C LEU A 48 -23.60 11.67 9.39
N TRP A 49 -24.46 11.11 10.23
CA TRP A 49 -25.67 10.40 9.80
C TRP A 49 -26.98 11.20 9.93
N LEU A 50 -27.17 12.04 10.97
CA LEU A 50 -28.41 12.83 11.13
C LEU A 50 -28.52 13.98 10.14
N ASN A 51 -27.39 14.56 9.76
CA ASN A 51 -27.37 15.73 8.90
C ASN A 51 -26.95 15.40 7.45
N GLY A 52 -27.07 14.12 7.05
CA GLY A 52 -27.03 13.69 5.66
C GLY A 52 -28.32 14.10 4.95
N ASP A 53 -28.55 15.40 4.78
CA ASP A 53 -29.67 15.95 4.03
C ASP A 53 -29.66 15.40 2.60
N GLN A 54 -30.62 14.50 2.29
CA GLN A 54 -31.11 14.04 0.98
C GLN A 54 -30.11 13.61 -0.12
N THR A 55 -28.83 13.95 -0.06
CA THR A 55 -27.81 13.71 -1.10
C THR A 55 -27.28 12.28 -1.05
N TYR A 56 -27.12 11.72 0.16
CA TYR A 56 -26.71 10.33 0.36
C TYR A 56 -27.75 9.31 -0.15
N LEU A 57 -29.02 9.72 -0.23
CA LEU A 57 -30.14 8.87 -0.64
C LEU A 57 -30.63 9.13 -2.08
N ASN A 58 -30.39 10.31 -2.66
CA ASN A 58 -30.90 10.67 -3.99
C ASN A 58 -29.94 10.39 -5.16
N GLY A 59 -28.66 10.11 -4.91
CA GLY A 59 -27.68 9.90 -5.98
C GLY A 59 -27.47 8.43 -6.30
N THR A 60 -28.04 7.94 -7.39
CA THR A 60 -27.75 6.59 -7.92
C THR A 60 -26.30 6.40 -8.38
N ASP A 61 -25.52 7.49 -8.48
CA ASP A 61 -24.10 7.50 -8.87
C ASP A 61 -23.24 8.30 -7.88
N MET A 62 -23.12 7.83 -6.63
CA MET A 62 -22.09 8.33 -5.72
C MET A 62 -20.72 7.81 -6.17
N THR A 63 -19.88 8.72 -6.67
CA THR A 63 -18.48 8.44 -7.01
C THR A 63 -17.60 8.60 -5.76
N ALA A 64 -16.42 7.97 -5.74
CA ALA A 64 -15.49 8.10 -4.63
C ALA A 64 -15.11 9.57 -4.32
N ASP A 65 -15.01 10.42 -5.34
CA ASP A 65 -14.77 11.86 -5.16
C ASP A 65 -15.96 12.54 -4.46
N SER A 66 -17.22 12.21 -4.81
CA SER A 66 -18.40 12.79 -4.16
C SER A 66 -18.56 12.39 -2.69
N GLU A 67 -18.13 11.18 -2.32
CA GLU A 67 -18.14 10.73 -0.93
C GLU A 67 -17.09 11.47 -0.09
N TRP A 68 -15.90 11.72 -0.66
CA TRP A 68 -14.88 12.53 0.00
C TRP A 68 -15.36 13.97 0.23
N GLU A 69 -15.95 14.61 -0.78
CA GLU A 69 -16.51 15.97 -0.65
C GLU A 69 -17.62 16.03 0.40
N THR A 70 -18.44 14.98 0.49
CA THR A 70 -19.48 14.87 1.53
C THR A 70 -18.86 14.77 2.92
N PHE A 71 -17.87 13.89 3.10
CA PHE A 71 -17.11 13.78 4.35
C PHE A 71 -16.46 15.12 4.73
N GLN A 72 -15.78 15.77 3.78
CA GLN A 72 -15.17 17.08 3.97
C GLN A 72 -16.21 18.12 4.40
N SER A 73 -17.37 18.17 3.75
CA SER A 73 -18.44 19.11 4.11
C SER A 73 -18.98 18.90 5.52
N VAL A 74 -19.11 17.64 5.98
CA VAL A 74 -19.53 17.31 7.34
C VAL A 74 -18.49 17.79 8.35
N ILE A 75 -17.21 17.48 8.13
CA ILE A 75 -16.11 17.94 8.99
C ILE A 75 -16.00 19.46 9.00
N THR A 76 -16.19 20.12 7.85
CA THR A 76 -16.15 21.57 7.76
C THR A 76 -17.32 22.22 8.49
N ARG A 77 -18.53 21.64 8.39
CA ARG A 77 -19.70 22.14 9.11
C ARG A 77 -19.53 21.99 10.60
N ILE A 78 -18.94 20.86 11.05
CA ILE A 78 -18.59 20.64 12.45
C ILE A 78 -17.97 21.94 12.96
N PHE A 79 -16.90 22.49 12.34
CA PHE A 79 -16.21 23.69 12.90
C PHE A 79 -16.67 25.05 12.36
N LYS A 80 -17.60 25.09 11.41
CA LYS A 80 -18.19 26.32 10.89
C LYS A 80 -19.60 26.63 11.42
N GLU A 81 -20.14 25.82 12.35
CA GLU A 81 -21.47 26.05 12.94
C GLU A 81 -21.61 27.36 13.75
N SER A 82 -20.59 28.23 13.80
CA SER A 82 -20.71 29.62 14.27
C SER A 82 -21.04 30.65 13.19
N ASP A 83 -20.87 30.34 11.89
CA ASP A 83 -21.08 31.31 10.80
C ASP A 83 -22.26 30.89 9.91
N HIS A 84 -23.47 31.32 10.30
CA HIS A 84 -24.60 31.38 9.38
C HIS A 84 -24.33 32.43 8.30
N THR A 85 -23.61 32.06 7.25
CA THR A 85 -23.70 32.75 5.96
C THR A 85 -24.08 31.75 4.89
N SER A 86 -25.38 31.73 4.60
CA SER A 86 -25.92 31.18 3.37
C SER A 86 -25.18 31.86 2.20
N GLU A 87 -24.28 31.13 1.55
CA GLU A 87 -23.77 31.53 0.24
C GLU A 87 -24.95 31.54 -0.72
N LYS A 88 -25.46 32.75 -0.98
CA LYS A 88 -26.34 33.01 -2.12
C LYS A 88 -25.57 32.64 -3.37
N LEU A 89 -25.98 31.56 -4.01
CA LEU A 89 -25.71 31.29 -5.42
C LEU A 89 -26.15 32.51 -6.21
N SER A 90 -25.19 33.32 -6.64
CA SER A 90 -25.44 34.37 -7.61
C SER A 90 -25.63 33.71 -8.98
N ASP A 91 -26.87 33.72 -9.46
CA ASP A 91 -27.19 33.32 -10.81
C ASP A 91 -26.60 34.29 -11.85
N SER A 92 -26.17 33.67 -12.95
CA SER A 92 -25.93 34.23 -14.28
C SER A 92 -24.67 35.09 -14.54
N VAL A 93 -23.71 34.47 -15.23
CA VAL A 93 -23.09 35.06 -16.42
C VAL A 93 -23.01 33.95 -17.46
N SER A 94 -23.49 34.21 -18.68
CA SER A 94 -23.24 33.32 -19.83
C SER A 94 -21.75 33.38 -20.17
N CYS A 95 -20.92 32.61 -19.46
CA CYS A 95 -19.53 32.38 -19.82
C CYS A 95 -19.51 31.66 -21.17
N SER A 96 -18.62 32.09 -22.06
CA SER A 96 -18.28 31.33 -23.26
C SER A 96 -17.92 29.89 -22.87
N SER A 97 -18.12 28.92 -23.77
CA SER A 97 -17.78 27.52 -23.46
C SER A 97 -16.31 27.34 -23.03
N TRP A 98 -15.42 28.22 -23.49
CA TRP A 98 -14.02 28.30 -23.05
C TRP A 98 -13.87 28.81 -21.63
N GLU A 99 -14.54 29.92 -21.27
CA GLU A 99 -14.54 30.41 -19.88
C GLU A 99 -15.20 29.40 -18.93
N PHE A 100 -16.25 28.69 -19.37
CA PHE A 100 -16.82 27.58 -18.62
C PHE A 100 -15.81 26.44 -18.44
N LEU A 101 -15.09 26.05 -19.48
CA LEU A 101 -14.09 24.99 -19.42
C LEU A 101 -12.93 25.35 -18.49
N ILE A 102 -12.37 26.57 -18.61
CA ILE A 102 -11.27 27.04 -17.74
C ILE A 102 -11.75 27.19 -16.29
N ASN A 103 -12.98 27.64 -16.07
CA ASN A 103 -13.54 27.76 -14.73
C ASN A 103 -14.11 26.45 -14.17
N SER A 104 -14.20 25.40 -15.00
CA SER A 104 -14.78 24.11 -14.63
C SER A 104 -14.00 23.48 -13.49
N ARG A 105 -14.72 22.73 -12.64
CA ARG A 105 -14.10 21.97 -11.55
C ARG A 105 -13.04 20.99 -12.08
N TYR A 106 -13.33 20.35 -13.21
CA TYR A 106 -12.42 19.42 -13.85
C TYR A 106 -11.10 20.08 -14.27
N HIS A 107 -11.14 21.21 -14.97
CA HIS A 107 -9.92 21.91 -15.39
C HIS A 107 -9.09 22.43 -14.21
N LYS A 108 -9.75 22.99 -13.19
CA LYS A 108 -9.08 23.42 -11.95
C LYS A 108 -8.42 22.25 -11.22
N GLN A 109 -9.08 21.09 -11.17
CA GLN A 109 -8.54 19.88 -10.54
C GLN A 109 -7.42 19.26 -11.38
N TYR A 110 -7.52 19.30 -12.70
CA TYR A 110 -6.49 18.85 -13.64
C TYR A 110 -5.20 19.66 -13.47
N ASN A 111 -5.29 20.99 -13.47
CA ASN A 111 -4.14 21.88 -13.26
C ASN A 111 -3.50 21.71 -11.87
N LYS A 112 -4.30 21.40 -10.84
CA LYS A 112 -3.78 21.12 -9.48
C LYS A 112 -3.10 19.75 -9.37
N SER A 113 -3.60 18.73 -10.08
CA SER A 113 -3.11 17.35 -9.99
C SER A 113 -1.88 17.10 -10.89
N TYR A 114 -1.75 17.87 -11.96
CA TYR A 114 -0.66 17.79 -12.92
C TYR A 114 -0.17 19.20 -13.24
N PRO A 115 0.66 19.82 -12.37
CA PRO A 115 1.30 21.07 -12.73
C PRO A 115 2.20 20.79 -13.94
N ILE A 116 1.76 21.21 -15.12
CA ILE A 116 2.59 21.18 -16.33
C ILE A 116 3.77 22.10 -16.05
N THR A 117 4.94 21.51 -15.81
CA THR A 117 6.18 22.23 -15.59
C THR A 117 6.50 23.01 -16.86
N GLY A 118 6.23 24.32 -16.85
CA GLY A 118 6.47 25.21 -18.00
C GLY A 118 5.42 26.29 -18.25
N PHE A 119 4.21 26.14 -17.72
CA PHE A 119 3.17 27.19 -17.81
C PHE A 119 2.73 27.61 -16.41
N SER A 120 3.37 28.66 -15.88
CA SER A 120 2.81 29.40 -14.76
C SER A 120 1.65 30.24 -15.29
N GLU A 121 0.45 29.65 -15.39
CA GLU A 121 -0.75 30.46 -15.56
C GLU A 121 -0.97 31.30 -14.29
N ILE A 122 -0.98 32.62 -14.49
CA ILE A 122 -1.41 33.61 -13.53
C ILE A 122 -2.89 33.34 -13.27
N SER A 123 -3.20 32.55 -12.24
CA SER A 123 -4.58 32.45 -11.77
C SER A 123 -4.95 33.78 -11.13
N ILE A 124 -5.74 34.56 -11.86
CA ILE A 124 -6.44 35.75 -11.37
C ILE A 124 -7.33 35.34 -10.19
N ASP A 125 -7.16 36.12 -9.12
CA ASP A 125 -8.03 36.35 -7.97
C ASP A 125 -9.44 35.73 -8.02
N ARG A 126 -9.73 34.87 -7.04
CA ARG A 126 -11.00 34.91 -6.31
C ARG A 126 -10.71 34.93 -4.83
N GLN A 127 -10.26 36.10 -4.40
CA GLN A 127 -10.54 36.70 -3.11
C GLN A 127 -11.90 36.22 -2.52
N GLY A 128 -11.81 35.41 -1.48
CA GLY A 128 -12.72 35.44 -0.35
C GLY A 128 -11.91 35.92 0.84
N LEU A 129 -11.80 37.25 1.01
CA LEU A 129 -11.17 37.86 2.16
C LEU A 129 -11.94 37.43 3.41
N TYR A 130 -11.36 36.56 4.23
CA TYR A 130 -11.77 36.42 5.62
C TYR A 130 -10.74 37.17 6.47
N SER A 131 -11.04 38.43 6.74
CA SER A 131 -10.43 39.12 7.89
C SER A 131 -11.04 38.52 9.16
N PRO A 132 -10.26 38.11 10.17
CA PRO A 132 -10.84 37.74 11.45
C PRO A 132 -11.33 39.02 12.13
N VAL A 133 -12.63 39.27 12.07
CA VAL A 133 -13.26 40.28 12.93
C VAL A 133 -13.15 39.77 14.36
N SER A 134 -12.40 40.49 15.19
CA SER A 134 -12.33 40.27 16.62
C SER A 134 -13.69 40.56 17.25
N SER A 135 -14.55 39.55 17.39
CA SER A 135 -15.74 39.66 18.24
C SER A 135 -15.33 39.35 19.69
N MET A 136 -15.05 40.41 20.43
CA MET A 136 -15.07 40.38 21.89
C MET A 136 -16.49 40.02 22.32
N GLY A 137 -16.68 38.85 22.96
CA GLY A 137 -18.01 38.38 23.34
C GLY A 137 -17.96 37.12 24.19
N THR A 138 -17.77 37.31 25.50
CA THR A 138 -17.81 36.30 26.57
C THR A 138 -19.15 35.58 26.66
N SER A 139 -19.16 34.26 26.50
CA SER A 139 -19.89 33.31 27.36
C SER A 139 -19.39 31.88 27.08
N GLU A 140 -18.51 31.37 27.94
CA GLU A 140 -18.05 29.99 27.91
C GLU A 140 -19.21 29.07 28.30
N THR A 141 -19.90 28.54 27.30
CA THR A 141 -20.86 27.44 27.48
C THR A 141 -20.09 26.13 27.34
N ALA A 142 -20.32 25.16 28.22
CA ALA A 142 -19.66 23.85 28.23
C ALA A 142 -19.71 23.10 26.86
N GLY A 143 -20.67 23.44 25.99
CA GLY A 143 -20.75 22.94 24.61
C GLY A 143 -19.59 23.36 23.71
N ASN A 144 -19.01 24.56 23.90
CA ASN A 144 -17.87 25.04 23.09
C ASN A 144 -16.58 24.29 23.44
N SER A 145 -16.45 23.80 24.68
CA SER A 145 -15.29 23.02 25.13
C SER A 145 -15.24 21.64 24.49
N LEU A 146 -16.36 20.90 24.51
CA LEU A 146 -16.46 19.58 23.89
C LEU A 146 -16.27 19.64 22.38
N TYR A 147 -16.77 20.72 21.79
CA TYR A 147 -16.64 20.99 20.37
C TYR A 147 -15.17 21.22 19.98
N THR A 148 -14.46 22.09 20.72
CA THR A 148 -13.03 22.35 20.50
C THR A 148 -12.18 21.10 20.74
N GLU A 149 -12.51 20.29 21.74
CA GLU A 149 -11.87 19.01 22.03
C GLU A 149 -12.07 18.00 20.89
N LEU A 150 -13.29 17.89 20.34
CA LEU A 150 -13.57 17.05 19.18
C LEU A 150 -12.70 17.46 17.98
N VAL A 151 -12.59 18.75 17.70
CA VAL A 151 -11.81 19.26 16.55
C VAL A 151 -10.31 19.02 16.77
N ALA A 152 -9.81 19.20 17.99
CA ALA A 152 -8.41 18.93 18.33
C ALA A 152 -8.07 17.43 18.18
N GLU A 153 -8.91 16.53 18.70
CA GLU A 153 -8.68 15.09 18.50
C GLU A 153 -8.86 14.68 17.03
N THR A 154 -9.78 15.33 16.30
CA THR A 154 -9.93 15.12 14.85
C THR A 154 -8.66 15.54 14.10
N LEU A 155 -8.06 16.69 14.46
CA LEU A 155 -6.78 17.12 13.88
C LEU A 155 -5.70 16.05 14.11
N ASP A 156 -5.56 15.56 15.34
CA ASP A 156 -4.51 14.58 15.69
C ASP A 156 -4.67 13.22 14.99
N THR A 157 -5.92 12.74 14.93
CA THR A 157 -6.25 11.47 14.30
C THR A 157 -6.03 11.53 12.80
N LEU A 158 -6.58 12.56 12.13
CA LEU A 158 -6.41 12.77 10.69
C LEU A 158 -4.96 13.10 10.32
N HIS A 159 -4.24 13.83 11.17
CA HIS A 159 -2.81 14.07 10.98
C HIS A 159 -2.00 12.77 11.03
N THR A 160 -2.41 11.79 11.84
CA THR A 160 -1.75 10.47 11.81
C THR A 160 -1.98 9.76 10.48
N VAL A 161 -3.20 9.83 9.93
CA VAL A 161 -3.50 9.29 8.59
C VAL A 161 -2.62 9.97 7.54
N TYR A 162 -2.49 11.29 7.62
CA TYR A 162 -1.63 12.07 6.74
C TYR A 162 -0.16 11.62 6.78
N GLU A 163 0.42 11.44 7.97
CA GLU A 163 1.80 10.94 8.09
C GLU A 163 1.94 9.49 7.59
N SER A 164 0.93 8.64 7.77
CA SER A 164 0.94 7.27 7.22
C SER A 164 0.85 7.28 5.69
N LEU A 165 0.02 8.15 5.10
CA LEU A 165 -0.11 8.31 3.65
C LEU A 165 1.17 8.82 2.97
N LYS A 166 2.00 9.59 3.69
CA LYS A 166 3.34 9.97 3.18
C LYS A 166 4.23 8.77 2.86
N LEU A 167 3.99 7.63 3.49
CA LEU A 167 4.72 6.38 3.27
C LEU A 167 4.13 5.53 2.13
N ASP A 168 3.13 6.04 1.39
CA ASP A 168 2.52 5.35 0.26
C ASP A 168 2.55 6.23 -1.00
N ASN A 169 3.41 5.88 -1.96
CA ASN A 169 3.55 6.60 -3.22
C ASN A 169 2.32 6.52 -4.12
N LEU A 170 1.47 5.51 -3.98
CA LEU A 170 0.28 5.35 -4.83
C LEU A 170 -0.84 6.31 -4.41
N ARG A 171 -0.81 6.80 -3.17
CA ARG A 171 -1.89 7.60 -2.57
C ARG A 171 -1.55 9.09 -2.41
N LYS A 172 -0.66 9.61 -3.25
CA LYS A 172 -0.28 11.04 -3.25
C LYS A 172 -1.47 11.99 -3.51
N ARG A 173 -2.44 11.57 -4.31
CA ARG A 173 -3.68 12.34 -4.53
C ARG A 173 -4.48 12.47 -3.23
N ASP A 174 -4.66 11.37 -2.52
CA ASP A 174 -5.37 11.34 -1.24
C ASP A 174 -4.68 12.24 -0.20
N LEU A 175 -3.35 12.20 -0.16
CA LEU A 175 -2.53 13.09 0.68
C LEU A 175 -2.80 14.57 0.38
N GLY A 176 -2.91 14.93 -0.90
CA GLY A 176 -3.21 16.30 -1.35
C GLY A 176 -4.64 16.76 -1.04
N LEU A 177 -5.62 15.85 -0.99
CA LEU A 177 -6.98 16.16 -0.56
C LEU A 177 -7.06 16.35 0.97
N LEU A 178 -6.42 15.45 1.72
CA LEU A 178 -6.42 15.46 3.18
C LEU A 178 -5.73 16.70 3.74
N VAL A 179 -4.61 17.13 3.16
CA VAL A 179 -3.86 18.30 3.66
C VAL A 179 -4.66 19.60 3.58
N VAL A 180 -5.55 19.75 2.59
CA VAL A 180 -6.43 20.93 2.49
C VAL A 180 -7.37 20.99 3.69
N LEU A 181 -8.03 19.87 4.01
CA LEU A 181 -8.90 19.77 5.18
C LEU A 181 -8.13 19.99 6.49
N LEU A 182 -6.92 19.43 6.61
CA LEU A 182 -6.07 19.62 7.79
C LEU A 182 -5.63 21.08 7.97
N CYS A 183 -5.36 21.81 6.88
CA CYS A 183 -5.07 23.24 6.95
C CYS A 183 -6.29 24.02 7.47
N ASP A 184 -7.49 23.72 6.99
CA ASP A 184 -8.72 24.37 7.47
C ASP A 184 -8.94 24.12 8.97
N ILE A 185 -8.73 22.89 9.44
CA ILE A 185 -8.85 22.51 10.85
C ILE A 185 -7.77 23.21 11.69
N ALA A 186 -6.51 23.20 11.24
CA ALA A 186 -5.40 23.82 11.96
C ALA A 186 -5.54 25.35 12.04
N ALA A 187 -6.03 25.98 10.96
CA ALA A 187 -6.32 27.42 10.94
C ALA A 187 -7.47 27.77 11.91
N PHE A 188 -8.50 26.93 12.00
CA PHE A 188 -9.59 27.10 12.97
C PHE A 188 -9.09 27.00 14.42
N LEU A 189 -8.22 26.02 14.73
CA LEU A 189 -7.64 25.84 16.07
C LEU A 189 -6.50 26.84 16.39
N ARG A 190 -6.05 27.62 15.40
CA ARG A 190 -4.86 28.51 15.49
C ARG A 190 -3.56 27.75 15.82
N GLU A 191 -3.39 26.57 15.25
CA GLU A 191 -2.19 25.74 15.41
C GLU A 191 -1.16 26.04 14.31
N ASP A 192 -0.42 27.14 14.46
CA ASP A 192 0.51 27.63 13.43
C ASP A 192 1.65 26.64 13.14
N CYS A 193 2.08 25.84 14.13
CA CYS A 193 3.10 24.81 13.92
C CYS A 193 2.62 23.69 12.98
N TYR A 194 1.33 23.34 13.00
CA TYR A 194 0.75 22.38 12.06
C TYR A 194 0.64 22.98 10.66
N LEU A 195 0.23 24.24 10.55
CA LEU A 195 0.20 24.95 9.26
C LEU A 195 1.59 25.06 8.62
N ASP A 196 2.61 25.45 9.38
CA ASP A 196 4.00 25.48 8.90
C ASP A 196 4.46 24.10 8.41
N HIS A 197 4.15 23.03 9.14
CA HIS A 197 4.45 21.66 8.73
C HIS A 197 3.83 21.32 7.38
N TYR A 198 2.54 21.59 7.19
CA TYR A 198 1.85 21.31 5.93
C TYR A 198 2.34 22.18 4.77
N ILE A 199 2.68 23.45 5.01
CA ILE A 199 3.22 24.36 4.00
C ILE A 199 4.62 23.92 3.55
N ARG A 200 5.45 23.38 4.45
CA ARG A 200 6.76 22.84 4.09
C ARG A 200 6.64 21.63 3.17
N ASP A 201 5.64 20.79 3.37
CA ASP A 201 5.38 19.64 2.51
C ASP A 201 4.67 20.05 1.20
N PHE A 202 3.80 21.06 1.24
CA PHE A 202 3.03 21.56 0.10
C PHE A 202 3.09 23.09 0.00
N PRO A 203 4.16 23.66 -0.60
CA PRO A 203 4.35 25.12 -0.66
C PRO A 203 3.24 25.87 -1.40
N CYS A 204 2.50 25.20 -2.28
CA CYS A 204 1.37 25.77 -3.01
C CYS A 204 0.19 26.19 -2.11
N LEU A 205 0.12 25.71 -0.88
CA LEU A 205 -0.91 26.05 0.11
C LEU A 205 -0.66 27.39 0.81
N SER A 206 0.55 27.95 0.72
CA SER A 206 0.95 29.20 1.38
C SER A 206 0.18 30.44 0.92
N LYS A 207 -0.41 30.43 -0.28
CA LYS A 207 -1.00 31.62 -0.93
C LYS A 207 -2.26 32.19 -0.25
N GLY A 208 -2.75 31.58 0.82
CA GLY A 208 -3.96 32.02 1.53
C GLY A 208 -3.82 32.24 3.04
N HIS A 209 -2.66 31.97 3.63
CA HIS A 209 -2.47 32.00 5.09
C HIS A 209 -1.31 32.93 5.46
N GLU A 210 -1.63 34.11 6.01
CA GLU A 210 -0.62 34.93 6.72
C GLU A 210 -0.27 34.24 8.04
N VAL A 211 0.83 33.49 8.04
CA VAL A 211 1.37 32.87 9.25
C VAL A 211 1.96 33.97 10.14
N SER A 212 1.19 34.46 11.11
CA SER A 212 1.71 35.31 12.18
C SER A 212 2.42 34.44 13.20
N LEU A 213 3.75 34.44 13.17
CA LEU A 213 4.66 33.68 14.06
C LEU A 213 4.61 34.11 15.55
N THR A 214 3.51 34.69 16.02
CA THR A 214 3.37 35.28 17.36
C THR A 214 2.44 34.50 18.29
N SER A 215 1.93 33.33 17.91
CA SER A 215 1.02 32.56 18.78
C SER A 215 1.75 31.75 19.86
N SER A 216 1.09 31.63 21.01
CA SER A 216 1.59 31.03 22.25
C SER A 216 1.40 29.51 22.35
N SER A 217 0.80 28.87 21.34
CA SER A 217 0.63 27.40 21.29
C SER A 217 1.90 26.74 20.74
N LYS A 218 2.55 25.90 21.55
CA LYS A 218 3.81 25.21 21.21
C LYS A 218 3.58 23.73 20.90
N ARG A 219 2.44 23.37 20.31
CA ARG A 219 2.18 21.97 19.97
C ARG A 219 2.94 21.60 18.69
N ILE A 220 4.02 20.84 18.86
CA ILE A 220 4.85 20.39 17.74
C ILE A 220 4.12 19.22 17.06
N PRO A 221 3.80 19.31 15.76
CA PRO A 221 3.18 18.21 15.04
C PRO A 221 4.13 17.00 14.98
N PRO A 222 3.65 15.77 15.27
CA PRO A 222 4.44 14.57 15.09
C PRO A 222 4.81 14.38 13.60
N SER A 223 6.00 13.88 13.32
CA SER A 223 6.43 13.66 11.94
C SER A 223 7.23 12.39 11.83
N LEU A 224 6.73 11.46 11.02
CA LEU A 224 7.38 10.17 10.81
C LEU A 224 8.74 10.35 10.13
N PHE A 225 8.84 11.23 9.14
CA PHE A 225 10.13 11.49 8.49
C PHE A 225 11.17 12.09 9.44
N ARG A 226 10.79 13.02 10.33
CA ARG A 226 11.73 13.52 11.35
C ARG A 226 12.14 12.43 12.33
N TRP A 227 11.20 11.57 12.74
CA TRP A 227 11.52 10.45 13.61
C TRP A 227 12.50 9.48 12.95
N LEU A 228 12.25 9.09 11.69
CA LEU A 228 13.13 8.22 10.91
C LEU A 228 14.53 8.82 10.74
N GLU A 229 14.62 10.12 10.43
CA GLU A 229 15.89 10.85 10.33
C GLU A 229 16.66 10.84 11.66
N SER A 230 15.97 11.10 12.78
CA SER A 230 16.57 11.06 14.11
C SER A 230 17.10 9.66 14.45
N CYS A 231 16.34 8.62 14.13
CA CYS A 231 16.75 7.23 14.32
C CYS A 231 18.03 6.90 13.53
N LEU A 232 18.11 7.33 12.26
CA LEU A 232 19.30 7.10 11.42
C LEU A 232 20.53 7.87 11.89
N LYS A 233 20.37 9.11 12.39
CA LYS A 233 21.49 9.96 12.81
C LYS A 233 22.02 9.63 14.20
N HIS A 234 21.13 9.25 15.11
CA HIS A 234 21.42 9.24 16.54
C HIS A 234 21.00 7.93 17.23
N GLY A 235 20.46 6.96 16.50
CA GLY A 235 19.96 5.69 17.02
C GLY A 235 18.55 5.80 17.62
N CYS A 236 17.89 4.65 17.83
CA CYS A 236 16.48 4.61 18.26
C CYS A 236 16.25 5.20 19.68
N SER A 237 17.24 5.10 20.57
CA SER A 237 17.13 5.58 21.96
C SER A 237 17.10 7.10 22.10
N SER A 238 17.55 7.82 21.08
CA SER A 238 17.59 9.28 21.05
C SER A 238 16.36 9.92 20.41
N ALA A 239 15.59 9.15 19.64
CA ALA A 239 14.43 9.64 18.92
C ALA A 239 13.27 9.88 19.89
N SER A 240 12.79 11.12 19.97
CA SER A 240 11.68 11.45 20.87
C SER A 240 10.39 10.76 20.44
N ILE A 241 9.75 10.08 21.39
CA ILE A 241 8.41 9.48 21.26
C ILE A 241 7.38 10.54 20.84
N SER A 242 7.61 11.82 21.16
CA SER A 242 6.73 12.93 20.76
C SER A 242 6.62 13.13 19.24
N HIS A 243 7.55 12.56 18.45
CA HIS A 243 7.47 12.62 16.98
C HIS A 243 6.62 11.51 16.37
N LEU A 244 6.24 10.50 17.15
CA LEU A 244 5.36 9.43 16.71
C LEU A 244 3.91 9.77 17.08
N PRO A 245 2.98 9.77 16.11
CA PRO A 245 1.58 9.97 16.40
C PRO A 245 0.99 8.87 17.31
N SER A 246 0.01 9.24 18.13
CA SER A 246 -0.57 8.37 19.17
C SER A 246 -1.21 7.07 18.64
N LEU A 247 -1.83 7.12 17.46
CA LEU A 247 -2.50 5.96 16.85
C LEU A 247 -1.51 4.84 16.47
N ILE A 248 -0.24 5.16 16.24
CA ILE A 248 0.77 4.16 15.84
C ILE A 248 1.08 3.17 16.96
N PHE A 249 0.87 3.58 18.21
CA PHE A 249 1.07 2.71 19.38
C PHE A 249 -0.11 1.77 19.65
N ARG A 250 -1.26 1.97 19.00
CA ARG A 250 -2.45 1.13 19.22
C ARG A 250 -2.33 -0.19 18.45
N ASP A 251 -2.35 -1.28 19.21
CA ASP A 251 -2.42 -2.63 18.67
C ASP A 251 -3.77 -2.85 17.95
N GLY A 252 -3.72 -3.24 16.68
CA GLY A 252 -4.92 -3.55 15.88
C GLY A 252 -5.47 -2.39 15.05
N SER A 253 -4.83 -1.21 15.06
CA SER A 253 -5.19 -0.15 14.12
C SER A 253 -4.95 -0.62 12.69
N SER A 254 -6.00 -0.56 11.86
CA SER A 254 -5.93 -0.99 10.46
C SER A 254 -5.35 0.10 9.56
N VAL A 255 -5.69 1.36 9.83
CA VAL A 255 -5.38 2.52 8.97
C VAL A 255 -3.91 2.89 9.02
N VAL A 256 -3.32 2.91 10.23
CA VAL A 256 -1.93 3.33 10.42
C VAL A 256 -0.97 2.14 10.52
N ASN A 257 -1.46 0.94 10.20
CA ASN A 257 -0.69 -0.30 10.26
C ASN A 257 0.56 -0.25 9.39
N TRP A 258 0.47 0.41 8.22
CA TRP A 258 1.63 0.57 7.35
C TRP A 258 2.71 1.43 8.01
N GLY A 259 2.35 2.63 8.51
CA GLY A 259 3.26 3.47 9.27
C GLY A 259 3.86 2.75 10.49
N ARG A 260 3.05 2.01 11.25
CA ARG A 260 3.49 1.17 12.38
C ARG A 260 4.58 0.19 11.98
N LYS A 261 4.39 -0.56 10.89
CA LYS A 261 5.36 -1.54 10.39
C LYS A 261 6.69 -0.87 10.02
N ILE A 262 6.64 0.23 9.28
CA ILE A 262 7.88 0.95 8.90
C ILE A 262 8.62 1.48 10.11
N VAL A 263 7.90 2.08 11.07
CA VAL A 263 8.49 2.53 12.34
C VAL A 263 9.12 1.35 13.09
N SER A 264 8.47 0.18 13.12
CA SER A 264 9.01 -1.02 13.76
C SER A 264 10.31 -1.52 13.10
N PHE A 265 10.39 -1.51 11.78
CA PHE A 265 11.60 -1.93 11.05
C PHE A 265 12.77 -0.97 11.30
N TYR A 266 12.51 0.33 11.29
CA TYR A 266 13.53 1.34 11.59
C TYR A 266 13.98 1.30 13.05
N SER A 267 13.05 1.09 13.98
CA SER A 267 13.38 0.88 15.40
C SER A 267 14.37 -0.28 15.55
N LEU A 268 14.07 -1.44 14.94
CA LEU A 268 14.93 -2.63 15.00
C LEU A 268 16.30 -2.39 14.35
N LEU A 269 16.31 -1.82 13.14
CA LEU A 269 17.54 -1.50 12.42
C LEU A 269 18.44 -0.53 13.21
N CYS A 270 17.83 0.40 13.96
CA CYS A 270 18.52 1.39 14.78
C CYS A 270 18.76 0.93 16.23
N GLY A 271 18.64 -0.38 16.51
CA GLY A 271 19.05 -1.00 17.77
C GLY A 271 18.01 -0.98 18.89
N ALA A 272 16.71 -0.93 18.57
CA ALA A 272 15.65 -1.06 19.57
C ALA A 272 15.60 -2.48 20.16
N GLU A 273 15.42 -2.57 21.48
CA GLU A 273 15.22 -3.84 22.16
C GLU A 273 13.78 -4.34 21.98
N LEU A 274 13.62 -5.64 21.73
CA LEU A 274 12.33 -6.31 21.61
C LEU A 274 11.96 -6.99 22.93
N LEU A 275 10.97 -6.42 23.64
CA LEU A 275 10.38 -6.98 24.85
C LEU A 275 9.05 -7.67 24.50
N GLY A 276 9.13 -8.96 24.19
CA GLY A 276 7.98 -9.74 23.74
C GLY A 276 7.50 -9.29 22.36
N LYS A 277 6.32 -8.66 22.29
CA LYS A 277 5.75 -8.11 21.03
C LYS A 277 5.90 -6.60 20.89
N ARG A 278 6.55 -5.92 21.85
CA ARG A 278 6.72 -4.46 21.83
C ARG A 278 8.18 -4.07 21.82
N LEU A 279 8.49 -3.04 21.05
CA LEU A 279 9.82 -2.45 20.97
C LEU A 279 10.02 -1.41 22.07
N SER A 280 11.27 -1.06 22.36
CA SER A 280 11.62 0.07 23.24
C SER A 280 11.04 1.40 22.75
N SER A 281 10.74 1.53 21.46
CA SER A 281 10.01 2.68 20.90
C SER A 281 8.52 2.72 21.27
N GLY A 282 7.97 1.68 21.91
CA GLY A 282 6.56 1.56 22.30
C GLY A 282 5.67 0.92 21.24
N VAL A 283 6.17 0.69 20.03
CA VAL A 283 5.42 0.14 18.89
C VAL A 283 5.42 -1.39 18.92
N SER A 284 4.31 -2.01 18.52
CA SER A 284 4.24 -3.46 18.40
C SER A 284 4.85 -3.98 17.10
N CYS A 285 5.50 -5.13 17.21
CA CYS A 285 6.22 -5.77 16.12
C CYS A 285 6.06 -7.29 16.21
N ALA A 286 5.60 -7.90 15.13
CA ALA A 286 5.64 -9.34 14.95
C ALA A 286 6.99 -9.76 14.33
N VAL A 287 7.66 -10.75 14.92
CA VAL A 287 8.93 -11.29 14.42
C VAL A 287 8.75 -12.77 14.12
N ALA A 288 9.21 -13.20 12.94
CA ALA A 288 9.20 -14.61 12.55
C ALA A 288 10.24 -15.42 13.33
N SER A 289 10.04 -16.73 13.40
CA SER A 289 11.03 -17.63 14.01
C SER A 289 12.33 -17.65 13.22
N GLY A 290 13.47 -17.59 13.90
CA GLY A 290 14.80 -17.71 13.29
C GLY A 290 15.89 -17.13 14.19
N SER A 291 17.13 -17.57 13.98
CA SER A 291 18.31 -17.01 14.63
C SER A 291 18.70 -15.66 14.00
N TYR A 292 19.22 -14.77 14.84
CA TYR A 292 19.72 -13.46 14.42
C TYR A 292 20.90 -13.07 15.32
N ASN A 293 21.91 -12.45 14.73
CA ASN A 293 23.08 -11.87 15.40
C ASN A 293 23.23 -10.38 15.11
N THR A 294 22.60 -9.89 14.03
CA THR A 294 22.66 -8.49 13.60
C THR A 294 21.28 -7.82 13.66
N PRO A 295 21.19 -6.49 13.82
CA PRO A 295 19.92 -5.77 13.76
C PRO A 295 19.28 -5.85 12.36
N GLU A 296 20.09 -5.98 11.31
CA GLU A 296 19.61 -6.23 9.94
C GLU A 296 18.86 -7.55 9.85
N GLU A 297 19.44 -8.66 10.34
CA GLU A 297 18.81 -9.99 10.36
C GLU A 297 17.49 -9.99 11.14
N LEU A 298 17.46 -9.33 12.30
CA LEU A 298 16.24 -9.18 13.10
C LEU A 298 15.16 -8.37 12.36
N THR A 299 15.58 -7.35 11.60
CA THR A 299 14.68 -6.55 10.76
C THR A 299 14.09 -7.39 9.63
N VAL A 300 14.85 -8.29 9.01
CA VAL A 300 14.32 -9.22 7.99
C VAL A 300 13.28 -10.16 8.58
N LEU A 301 13.55 -10.75 9.75
CA LEU A 301 12.59 -11.62 10.44
C LEU A 301 11.31 -10.86 10.85
N SER A 302 11.44 -9.59 11.22
CA SER A 302 10.32 -8.70 11.49
C SER A 302 9.48 -8.42 10.24
N MET A 303 10.11 -8.12 9.10
CA MET A 303 9.40 -7.93 7.83
C MET A 303 8.58 -9.17 7.46
N VAL A 304 9.14 -10.36 7.64
CA VAL A 304 8.43 -11.63 7.41
C VAL A 304 7.29 -11.82 8.42
N GLY A 305 7.52 -11.53 9.70
CA GLY A 305 6.51 -11.62 10.76
C GLY A 305 5.31 -10.69 10.51
N GLU A 306 5.57 -9.49 10.02
CA GLU A 306 4.58 -8.47 9.64
C GLU A 306 4.01 -8.65 8.21
N ARG A 307 4.44 -9.71 7.50
CA ARG A 307 4.03 -10.05 6.13
C ARG A 307 4.28 -8.93 5.11
N VAL A 308 5.45 -8.30 5.19
CA VAL A 308 5.91 -7.27 4.26
C VAL A 308 6.93 -7.88 3.30
N GLY A 309 6.61 -7.85 2.01
CA GLY A 309 7.46 -8.31 0.91
C GLY A 309 8.14 -7.17 0.16
N LEU A 310 8.94 -7.51 -0.86
CA LEU A 310 9.62 -6.54 -1.73
C LEU A 310 8.64 -5.59 -2.43
N GLN A 311 7.49 -6.10 -2.89
CA GLN A 311 6.46 -5.30 -3.56
C GLN A 311 5.86 -4.23 -2.65
N GLN A 312 5.69 -4.53 -1.35
CA GLN A 312 5.22 -3.53 -0.40
C GLN A 312 6.30 -2.48 -0.12
N LEU A 313 7.58 -2.85 -0.15
CA LEU A 313 8.69 -1.88 -0.05
C LEU A 313 8.82 -0.98 -1.28
N ASP A 314 8.27 -1.36 -2.45
CA ASP A 314 8.21 -0.49 -3.63
C ASP A 314 7.21 0.67 -3.46
N LEU A 315 6.24 0.54 -2.54
CA LEU A 315 5.27 1.61 -2.22
C LEU A 315 5.92 2.78 -1.49
N LEU A 316 7.02 2.54 -0.76
CA LEU A 316 7.67 3.55 0.07
C LEU A 316 8.41 4.60 -0.78
N PRO A 317 8.50 5.85 -0.31
CA PRO A 317 9.48 6.81 -0.83
C PRO A 317 10.88 6.22 -0.84
N ALA A 318 11.66 6.48 -1.89
CA ALA A 318 13.00 5.89 -2.06
C ALA A 318 13.93 6.13 -0.86
N GLY A 319 13.87 7.31 -0.25
CA GLY A 319 14.66 7.64 0.95
C GLY A 319 14.29 6.80 2.19
N VAL A 320 13.08 6.26 2.24
CA VAL A 320 12.61 5.37 3.32
C VAL A 320 12.81 3.89 2.98
N SER A 321 12.70 3.50 1.72
CA SER A 321 12.95 2.11 1.33
C SER A 321 14.44 1.76 1.27
N LEU A 322 15.32 2.73 1.00
CA LEU A 322 16.74 2.48 0.79
C LEU A 322 17.43 1.81 2.00
N PRO A 323 17.30 2.31 3.25
CA PRO A 323 17.94 1.65 4.40
C PRO A 323 17.41 0.24 4.65
N LEU A 324 16.11 0.01 4.40
CA LEU A 324 15.49 -1.30 4.53
C LEU A 324 16.01 -2.29 3.48
N ARG A 325 16.24 -1.82 2.25
CA ARG A 325 16.83 -2.63 1.18
C ARG A 325 18.31 -2.90 1.40
N ASP A 326 19.05 -1.95 1.96
CA ASP A 326 20.45 -2.15 2.36
C ASP A 326 20.57 -3.24 3.44
N ALA A 327 19.65 -3.26 4.42
CA ALA A 327 19.59 -4.33 5.41
C ALA A 327 19.31 -5.71 4.77
N LEU A 328 18.42 -5.77 3.77
CA LEU A 328 18.17 -6.99 3.01
C LEU A 328 19.39 -7.44 2.22
N ASP A 329 20.08 -6.51 1.55
CA ASP A 329 21.26 -6.82 0.73
C ASP A 329 22.41 -7.37 1.58
N LYS A 330 22.66 -6.77 2.77
CA LYS A 330 23.65 -7.30 3.73
C LYS A 330 23.34 -8.72 4.20
N CYS A 331 22.06 -9.05 4.40
CA CYS A 331 21.65 -10.39 4.81
C CYS A 331 21.68 -11.41 3.67
N ARG A 332 21.76 -10.96 2.40
CA ARG A 332 21.66 -11.81 1.21
C ARG A 332 22.90 -12.68 1.00
N ASP A 333 24.08 -12.21 1.42
CA ASP A 333 25.35 -12.89 1.23
C ASP A 333 25.43 -14.19 2.03
N SER A 334 24.98 -14.17 3.29
CA SER A 334 25.04 -15.32 4.20
C SER A 334 23.86 -15.35 5.18
N PRO A 335 22.63 -15.67 4.72
CA PRO A 335 21.49 -15.80 5.61
C PRO A 335 21.62 -17.03 6.53
N PRO A 336 21.17 -16.95 7.80
CA PRO A 336 21.10 -18.09 8.70
C PRO A 336 20.21 -19.21 8.16
N MET A 337 20.61 -20.48 8.41
CA MET A 337 19.96 -21.66 7.83
C MET A 337 18.59 -22.00 8.44
N ASP A 338 18.29 -21.50 9.63
CA ASP A 338 17.06 -21.78 10.38
C ASP A 338 15.91 -20.81 10.05
N TRP A 339 16.08 -19.98 9.03
CA TRP A 339 15.07 -19.03 8.59
C TRP A 339 13.89 -19.68 7.85
N PRO A 340 12.69 -19.07 7.92
CA PRO A 340 11.52 -19.55 7.21
C PRO A 340 11.66 -19.29 5.71
N ALA A 341 11.01 -20.12 4.87
CA ALA A 341 11.03 -19.98 3.41
C ALA A 341 10.71 -18.55 2.92
N ALA A 342 9.78 -17.87 3.60
CA ALA A 342 9.39 -16.49 3.29
C ALA A 342 10.54 -15.47 3.47
N ALA A 343 11.48 -15.70 4.39
CA ALA A 343 12.64 -14.84 4.57
C ALA A 343 13.62 -14.96 3.40
N TYR A 344 13.87 -16.18 2.93
CA TYR A 344 14.73 -16.39 1.75
C TYR A 344 14.11 -15.81 0.47
N VAL A 345 12.79 -15.90 0.31
CA VAL A 345 12.08 -15.23 -0.80
C VAL A 345 12.23 -13.70 -0.70
N LEU A 346 12.10 -13.13 0.51
CA LEU A 346 12.30 -11.69 0.74
C LEU A 346 13.72 -11.21 0.38
N LEU A 347 14.74 -12.05 0.59
CA LEU A 347 16.13 -11.78 0.19
C LEU A 347 16.40 -11.96 -1.32
N GLY A 348 15.47 -12.53 -2.08
CA GLY A 348 15.74 -12.95 -3.47
C GLY A 348 16.70 -14.14 -3.54
N ARG A 349 16.62 -15.06 -2.56
CA ARG A 349 17.32 -16.35 -2.51
C ARG A 349 16.30 -17.49 -2.59
N GLU A 350 15.54 -17.54 -3.68
CA GLU A 350 14.52 -18.57 -3.89
C GLU A 350 15.12 -19.99 -3.91
N ASP A 351 16.40 -20.12 -4.29
CA ASP A 351 17.16 -21.37 -4.25
C ASP A 351 17.19 -22.00 -2.85
N LEU A 352 17.35 -21.18 -1.80
CA LEU A 352 17.30 -21.63 -0.41
C LEU A 352 15.86 -21.91 0.05
N ALA A 353 14.90 -21.08 -0.38
CA ALA A 353 13.49 -21.29 -0.09
C ALA A 353 12.98 -22.65 -0.57
N PHE A 354 13.33 -23.05 -1.81
CA PHE A 354 12.98 -24.36 -2.37
C PHE A 354 13.60 -25.52 -1.58
N SER A 355 14.82 -25.34 -1.09
CA SER A 355 15.52 -26.35 -0.28
C SER A 355 14.82 -26.60 1.07
N CYS A 356 14.34 -25.54 1.73
CA CYS A 356 13.55 -25.66 2.96
C CYS A 356 12.22 -26.39 2.73
N LEU A 357 11.53 -26.11 1.62
CA LEU A 357 10.27 -26.78 1.26
C LEU A 357 10.50 -28.26 0.89
N ALA A 358 11.59 -28.57 0.20
CA ALA A 358 11.97 -29.94 -0.14
C ALA A 358 12.32 -30.77 1.11
N TYR A 359 12.96 -30.15 2.12
CA TYR A 359 13.22 -30.78 3.41
C TYR A 359 11.93 -31.02 4.19
N SER A 360 11.01 -30.05 4.23
CA SER A 360 9.70 -30.19 4.87
C SER A 360 8.84 -31.30 4.25
N ARG A 361 8.90 -31.49 2.92
CA ARG A 361 8.19 -32.60 2.25
C ARG A 361 8.71 -33.99 2.64
N LYS A 362 9.96 -34.12 3.08
CA LYS A 362 10.49 -35.40 3.60
C LYS A 362 10.05 -35.69 5.03
N SER A 363 9.54 -34.69 5.77
CA SER A 363 9.15 -34.81 7.17
C SER A 363 7.64 -34.79 7.43
N VAL A 364 6.80 -34.56 6.40
CA VAL A 364 5.35 -34.40 6.55
C VAL A 364 4.60 -35.53 5.83
N GLU A 365 4.57 -36.70 6.47
CA GLU A 365 3.47 -37.67 6.35
C GLU A 365 2.48 -37.52 7.53
N LEU A 366 2.67 -36.48 8.36
CA LEU A 366 1.81 -36.13 9.48
C LEU A 366 1.63 -34.61 9.52
N GLU A 367 0.38 -34.16 9.46
CA GLU A 367 -0.14 -32.77 9.57
C GLU A 367 -0.44 -32.01 8.26
N SER A 368 -1.66 -32.26 7.77
CA SER A 368 -2.34 -31.52 6.71
C SER A 368 -3.00 -30.23 7.22
N HIS A 369 -2.24 -29.18 7.57
CA HIS A 369 -2.84 -27.87 7.89
C HIS A 369 -2.07 -26.60 7.45
N LEU A 370 -1.01 -26.70 6.63
CA LEU A 370 -0.22 -25.53 6.18
C LEU A 370 -0.59 -24.96 4.79
N SER A 371 -1.73 -25.36 4.21
CA SER A 371 -2.08 -25.09 2.80
C SER A 371 -2.56 -23.66 2.46
N VAL A 372 -2.35 -22.64 3.31
CA VAL A 372 -2.98 -21.31 3.10
C VAL A 372 -2.02 -20.16 2.76
N ASN A 373 -0.69 -20.35 2.72
CA ASN A 373 0.25 -19.23 2.45
C ASN A 373 0.86 -19.21 1.03
N MET A 374 0.25 -19.86 0.04
CA MET A 374 0.82 -20.02 -1.32
C MET A 374 0.56 -18.85 -2.29
N THR A 375 -0.03 -17.72 -1.87
CA THR A 375 -0.37 -16.62 -2.79
C THR A 375 0.74 -15.56 -3.00
N CYS A 376 1.96 -15.78 -2.52
CA CYS A 376 3.05 -14.79 -2.64
C CYS A 376 4.29 -15.34 -3.36
N MET A 377 4.12 -16.22 -4.35
CA MET A 377 5.17 -16.41 -5.37
C MET A 377 5.00 -15.30 -6.40
N SER A 378 5.33 -14.07 -6.01
CA SER A 378 5.47 -12.96 -6.94
C SER A 378 6.53 -13.30 -7.98
N THR A 379 6.36 -12.78 -9.20
CA THR A 379 7.39 -12.78 -10.25
C THR A 379 8.76 -12.43 -9.65
N PRO A 380 9.85 -13.11 -10.06
CA PRO A 380 11.18 -12.82 -9.53
C PRO A 380 11.46 -11.32 -9.66
N TYR A 381 11.90 -10.69 -8.58
CA TYR A 381 12.31 -9.28 -8.59
C TYR A 381 13.57 -9.17 -9.45
N MET A 382 13.35 -9.00 -10.75
CA MET A 382 14.40 -8.68 -11.69
C MET A 382 14.68 -7.18 -11.56
N LEU A 383 15.75 -6.82 -10.87
CA LEU A 383 16.55 -5.68 -11.33
C LEU A 383 16.67 -5.81 -12.85
N ASN A 384 16.43 -4.75 -13.62
CA ASN A 384 16.38 -4.70 -15.09
C ASN A 384 17.70 -5.13 -15.78
N LEU A 385 18.18 -6.32 -15.47
CA LEU A 385 19.21 -7.06 -16.14
C LEU A 385 18.45 -8.15 -16.87
N HIS A 386 18.16 -7.88 -18.14
CA HIS A 386 17.67 -8.91 -19.04
C HIS A 386 18.60 -10.12 -18.91
N PRO A 387 18.06 -11.31 -18.60
CA PRO A 387 18.87 -12.51 -18.71
C PRO A 387 19.25 -12.58 -20.20
N VAL A 388 20.54 -12.77 -20.48
CA VAL A 388 20.97 -13.15 -21.83
C VAL A 388 20.34 -14.51 -22.07
N THR A 389 19.20 -14.50 -22.75
CA THR A 389 18.53 -15.70 -23.25
C THR A 389 19.48 -16.32 -24.26
N ILE A 390 20.27 -17.30 -23.81
CA ILE A 390 20.80 -18.29 -24.73
C ILE A 390 19.56 -19.02 -25.23
N LEU A 391 19.24 -18.85 -26.51
CA LEU A 391 18.14 -19.51 -27.18
C LEU A 391 18.30 -21.04 -27.04
N SER A 392 17.70 -21.64 -26.03
CA SER A 392 17.56 -23.08 -25.93
C SER A 392 16.38 -23.48 -26.81
N SER A 393 16.65 -23.72 -28.09
CA SER A 393 15.78 -24.54 -28.90
C SER A 393 15.78 -25.94 -28.28
N ILE A 394 14.69 -26.33 -27.62
CA ILE A 394 14.02 -27.64 -27.64
C ILE A 394 12.89 -27.56 -26.61
N SER A 395 11.68 -27.79 -27.09
CA SER A 395 10.43 -27.74 -26.35
C SER A 395 10.37 -28.84 -25.29
N ASP A 396 10.12 -28.45 -24.03
CA ASP A 396 9.64 -29.37 -22.99
C ASP A 396 8.18 -29.76 -23.33
N THR A 397 7.98 -30.82 -24.10
CA THR A 397 6.67 -31.46 -24.20
C THR A 397 6.44 -32.33 -22.97
N ILE A 398 5.87 -31.73 -21.93
CA ILE A 398 5.03 -32.45 -20.98
C ILE A 398 3.79 -32.90 -21.75
N GLN A 399 3.65 -34.21 -21.88
CA GLN A 399 2.54 -34.90 -22.52
C GLN A 399 1.20 -34.46 -21.91
N SER A 400 0.43 -33.66 -22.65
CA SER A 400 -0.99 -33.45 -22.40
C SER A 400 -1.70 -33.21 -23.72
N GLY A 401 -2.41 -34.25 -24.18
CA GLY A 401 -3.63 -34.20 -24.99
C GLY A 401 -3.57 -33.47 -26.34
N ASP A 402 -3.70 -34.25 -27.41
CA ASP A 402 -4.24 -33.88 -28.71
C ASP A 402 -3.82 -32.52 -29.29
N ASN A 403 -2.89 -32.53 -30.25
CA ASN A 403 -3.06 -31.75 -31.47
C ASN A 403 -2.20 -32.30 -32.61
N LYS A 404 -2.91 -32.62 -33.69
CA LYS A 404 -2.43 -33.08 -34.98
C LYS A 404 -1.77 -31.88 -35.70
N LEU A 405 -0.47 -31.97 -35.97
CA LEU A 405 0.21 -31.09 -36.92
C LEU A 405 1.04 -31.97 -37.85
N GLU A 406 0.49 -32.14 -39.05
CA GLU A 406 1.15 -32.78 -40.18
C GLU A 406 2.25 -31.83 -40.68
N ASP A 407 3.51 -32.26 -40.54
CA ASP A 407 4.60 -31.71 -41.34
C ASP A 407 5.30 -32.85 -42.07
N VAL A 408 5.41 -32.66 -43.37
CA VAL A 408 5.76 -33.64 -44.39
C VAL A 408 7.26 -33.53 -44.65
N ASP A 409 8.06 -34.42 -44.04
CA ASP A 409 9.26 -35.05 -44.62
C ASP A 409 10.09 -35.75 -43.54
N SER A 410 9.66 -36.95 -43.12
CA SER A 410 10.56 -37.98 -42.57
C SER A 410 9.86 -39.33 -42.60
N VAL A 411 9.97 -40.03 -43.73
CA VAL A 411 9.62 -41.45 -43.85
C VAL A 411 10.69 -42.28 -43.15
N ALA A 412 10.60 -42.36 -41.83
CA ALA A 412 11.12 -43.45 -41.01
C ALA A 412 10.34 -43.39 -39.70
N GLY A 413 9.43 -44.35 -39.48
CA GLY A 413 8.70 -44.44 -38.23
C GLY A 413 9.68 -44.46 -37.06
N TYR A 414 9.48 -43.59 -36.08
CA TYR A 414 10.23 -43.60 -34.83
C TYR A 414 9.97 -44.94 -34.14
N VAL A 415 10.88 -45.91 -34.31
CA VAL A 415 10.81 -47.17 -33.58
C VAL A 415 11.23 -46.85 -32.15
N ALA A 416 10.28 -46.92 -31.21
CA ALA A 416 10.57 -46.71 -29.80
C ALA A 416 11.60 -47.76 -29.35
N ASP A 417 12.78 -47.28 -28.94
CA ASP A 417 13.94 -48.09 -28.56
C ASP A 417 14.10 -48.20 -27.03
N GLY A 418 13.17 -47.62 -26.26
CA GLY A 418 13.22 -47.58 -24.80
C GLY A 418 14.24 -46.58 -24.26
N MET A 419 14.85 -45.76 -25.12
CA MET A 419 15.85 -44.76 -24.78
C MET A 419 15.34 -43.32 -24.94
N GLU A 420 14.05 -43.14 -25.21
CA GLU A 420 13.39 -41.84 -25.43
C GLU A 420 13.48 -40.87 -24.24
N HIS A 421 13.56 -41.41 -23.01
CA HIS A 421 13.67 -40.62 -21.78
C HIS A 421 15.13 -40.30 -21.39
N ILE A 422 16.13 -40.75 -22.16
CA ILE A 422 17.55 -40.51 -21.88
C ILE A 422 17.94 -39.09 -22.30
N PHE A 423 17.30 -38.51 -23.31
CA PHE A 423 17.53 -37.12 -23.70
C PHE A 423 16.76 -36.14 -22.82
N ASN A 424 17.09 -36.15 -21.52
CA ASN A 424 16.65 -35.12 -20.59
C ASN A 424 17.67 -33.98 -20.56
N SER A 425 17.20 -32.77 -20.23
CA SER A 425 18.03 -31.56 -20.10
C SER A 425 19.31 -31.77 -19.28
N GLY A 426 19.27 -32.61 -18.24
CA GLY A 426 20.44 -32.95 -17.41
C GLY A 426 21.53 -33.78 -18.11
N ILE A 427 21.20 -34.57 -19.14
CA ILE A 427 22.18 -35.32 -19.95
C ILE A 427 22.77 -34.41 -21.03
N GLN A 428 21.96 -33.51 -21.61
CA GLN A 428 22.45 -32.48 -22.51
C GLN A 428 23.37 -31.47 -21.82
N LEU A 429 23.14 -31.16 -20.53
CA LEU A 429 24.07 -30.33 -19.74
C LEU A 429 25.42 -31.03 -19.49
N ARG A 430 25.43 -32.37 -19.32
CA ARG A 430 26.66 -33.14 -19.05
C ARG A 430 27.42 -33.52 -20.32
N TYR A 431 26.72 -33.86 -21.39
CA TYR A 431 27.28 -34.47 -22.60
C TYR A 431 26.78 -33.82 -23.89
N GLY A 432 26.16 -32.64 -23.86
CA GLY A 432 25.50 -32.04 -25.03
C GLY A 432 26.42 -31.69 -26.21
N ARG A 433 27.74 -31.63 -25.99
CA ARG A 433 28.76 -31.50 -27.06
C ARG A 433 29.43 -32.83 -27.41
N ASP A 434 29.18 -33.88 -26.63
CA ASP A 434 29.84 -35.17 -26.74
C ASP A 434 28.94 -36.14 -27.51
N LEU A 435 29.34 -36.45 -28.74
CA LEU A 435 28.61 -37.37 -29.61
C LEU A 435 28.79 -38.84 -29.19
N ARG A 436 29.68 -39.15 -28.23
CA ARG A 436 29.90 -40.52 -27.75
C ARG A 436 28.64 -41.11 -27.11
N LEU A 437 27.78 -40.29 -26.51
CA LEU A 437 26.48 -40.75 -26.02
C LEU A 437 25.60 -41.19 -27.20
N ASN A 438 25.56 -40.42 -28.29
CA ASN A 438 24.81 -40.77 -29.49
C ASN A 438 25.39 -42.01 -30.19
N GLU A 439 26.71 -42.18 -30.16
CA GLU A 439 27.40 -43.38 -30.68
C GLU A 439 27.10 -44.62 -29.83
N MET A 440 27.14 -44.49 -28.50
CA MET A 440 26.72 -45.54 -27.56
C MET A 440 25.27 -45.94 -27.77
N LEU A 441 24.36 -44.97 -27.94
CA LEU A 441 22.95 -45.23 -28.18
C LEU A 441 22.76 -45.95 -29.53
N ARG A 442 23.45 -45.52 -30.59
CA ARG A 442 23.48 -46.25 -31.87
C ARG A 442 24.02 -47.67 -31.74
N ALA A 443 25.04 -47.88 -30.91
CA ALA A 443 25.63 -49.20 -30.69
C ALA A 443 24.73 -50.12 -29.84
N LEU A 444 23.89 -49.54 -28.97
CA LEU A 444 22.95 -50.27 -28.12
C LEU A 444 21.55 -50.41 -28.75
N PHE A 445 21.31 -49.77 -29.89
CA PHE A 445 20.03 -49.78 -30.59
C PHE A 445 19.75 -51.16 -31.19
N SER A 446 18.97 -52.00 -30.49
CA SER A 446 18.63 -53.36 -30.94
C SER A 446 17.35 -53.43 -31.78
N ALA A 447 16.67 -52.29 -32.00
CA ALA A 447 15.35 -52.23 -32.61
C ALA A 447 15.36 -51.94 -34.13
N ALA A 448 16.53 -51.73 -34.74
CA ALA A 448 16.69 -51.52 -36.19
C ALA A 448 17.27 -52.77 -36.85
N GLU A 449 16.80 -53.07 -38.07
CA GLU A 449 17.43 -54.06 -38.93
C GLU A 449 18.80 -53.56 -39.40
N GLU A 450 19.86 -54.35 -39.19
CA GLU A 450 21.19 -54.00 -39.70
C GLU A 450 21.25 -54.07 -41.23
N PRO A 451 21.83 -53.06 -41.90
CA PRO A 451 21.97 -53.08 -43.35
C PRO A 451 23.08 -54.07 -43.78
N PHE A 452 22.69 -55.30 -44.13
CA PHE A 452 23.58 -56.24 -44.80
C PHE A 452 24.01 -55.69 -46.17
N ARG A 453 25.23 -55.17 -46.26
CA ARG A 453 25.84 -54.80 -47.55
C ARG A 453 26.53 -56.03 -48.16
N HIS A 454 25.91 -56.60 -49.20
CA HIS A 454 26.65 -57.48 -50.11
C HIS A 454 27.65 -56.65 -50.92
N SER A 455 28.95 -56.95 -50.81
CA SER A 455 29.94 -56.43 -51.77
C SER A 455 29.75 -57.15 -53.09
N LEU A 456 29.11 -56.50 -54.06
CA LEU A 456 29.22 -56.90 -55.46
C LEU A 456 30.62 -56.47 -55.95
N GLY A 457 31.44 -57.46 -56.30
CA GLY A 457 32.70 -57.27 -57.01
C GLY A 457 32.52 -57.01 -58.49
#